data_AF-A0A973IMX8-F1
#
_entry.id   AF-A0A973IMX8-F1
#
_cell.length_a   1.000
_cell.length_b   1.000
_cell.length_c   1.000
_cell.angle_alpha   90.00
_cell.angle_beta   90.00
_cell.angle_gamma   90.00
#
_symmetry.space_group_name_H-M   'P 1'
#
loop_
_entity.id
_entity.type
_entity.pdbx_description
1 polymer ?
#
loop_
_entity_poly.entity_id
_entity_poly.type
_entity_poly.pdbx_seq_one_letter_code
_entity_poly.pdbx_strand_id
1 'polypeptide(L)'
;MRSNGQCVMCGQDKKITAHGLCTACYHRQRRRKGTDRVKGAKAAGLVLQVDFQPMSGLFEDLKQRADAELRDVSSQVLWELSKNFERRA
;
A
#
# COMPACT_ATOMS: atom_id res chain seq x y z
N MET A 1 -13.47 -15.76 -20.24
CA MET A 1 -14.72 -16.50 -19.91
C MET A 1 -15.21 -16.03 -18.54
N ARG A 2 -16.48 -15.65 -18.38
CA ARG A 2 -17.07 -15.30 -17.08
C ARG A 2 -17.82 -16.53 -16.56
N SER A 3 -17.27 -17.22 -15.58
CA SER A 3 -17.94 -18.33 -14.90
C SER A 3 -18.91 -17.80 -13.85
N ASN A 4 -20.10 -18.39 -13.77
CA ASN A 4 -20.93 -18.25 -12.57
C ASN A 4 -20.26 -19.03 -11.44
N GLY A 5 -20.20 -18.45 -10.25
CA GLY A 5 -19.63 -19.09 -9.07
C GLY A 5 -19.96 -18.32 -7.80
N GLN A 6 -19.69 -18.94 -6.66
CA GLN A 6 -19.98 -18.33 -5.37
C GLN A 6 -18.98 -17.20 -5.09
N CYS A 7 -19.49 -16.01 -4.78
CA CYS A 7 -18.63 -14.89 -4.42
C CYS A 7 -18.03 -15.08 -3.03
N VAL A 8 -16.71 -15.05 -2.90
CA VAL A 8 -16.03 -15.26 -1.60
C VAL A 8 -16.31 -14.16 -0.56
N MET A 9 -16.79 -12.97 -0.97
CA MET A 9 -17.15 -11.90 -0.04
C MET A 9 -18.62 -11.90 0.40
N CYS A 10 -19.55 -12.18 -0.51
CA CYS A 10 -20.99 -12.09 -0.19
C CYS A 10 -21.70 -13.44 -0.15
N GLY A 11 -21.01 -14.54 -0.45
CA GLY A 11 -21.53 -15.91 -0.40
C GLY A 11 -22.60 -16.25 -1.43
N GLN A 12 -22.97 -15.31 -2.32
CA GLN A 12 -24.01 -15.51 -3.33
C GLN A 12 -23.41 -16.02 -4.64
N ASP A 13 -24.13 -16.92 -5.30
CA ASP A 13 -23.81 -17.39 -6.65
C ASP A 13 -24.09 -16.30 -7.68
N LYS A 14 -23.01 -15.77 -8.26
CA LYS A 14 -23.06 -14.66 -9.21
C LYS A 14 -22.00 -14.82 -10.29
N LYS A 15 -22.07 -14.00 -11.33
CA LYS A 15 -21.00 -13.87 -12.31
C LYS A 15 -19.73 -13.39 -11.60
N ILE A 16 -18.70 -14.22 -11.58
CA ILE A 16 -17.41 -13.88 -11.01
C ILE A 16 -16.61 -13.10 -12.06
N THR A 17 -16.07 -11.96 -11.64
CA THR A 17 -15.26 -11.09 -12.51
C THR A 17 -13.78 -11.41 -12.36
N ALA A 18 -13.25 -11.35 -11.12
CA ALA A 18 -11.85 -11.66 -10.79
C ALA A 18 -11.72 -11.98 -9.29
N HIS A 19 -10.68 -12.71 -8.91
CA HIS A 19 -10.36 -13.08 -7.51
C HIS A 19 -11.52 -13.75 -6.73
N GLY A 20 -12.37 -14.53 -7.40
CA GLY A 20 -13.54 -15.13 -6.74
C GLY A 20 -14.61 -14.12 -6.31
N LEU A 21 -14.57 -12.88 -6.83
CA LEU A 21 -15.52 -11.83 -6.48
C LEU A 21 -16.51 -11.54 -7.60
N CYS A 22 -17.76 -11.32 -7.20
CA CYS A 22 -18.74 -10.69 -8.07
C CYS A 22 -18.33 -9.23 -8.35
N THR A 23 -18.84 -8.66 -9.44
CA THR A 23 -18.49 -7.29 -9.90
C THR A 23 -18.65 -6.24 -8.79
N ALA A 24 -19.76 -6.29 -8.04
CA ALA A 24 -20.02 -5.36 -6.94
C ALA A 24 -18.98 -5.47 -5.81
N CYS A 25 -18.66 -6.69 -5.39
CA CYS A 25 -17.67 -6.94 -4.35
C CYS A 25 -16.26 -6.59 -4.81
N TYR A 26 -15.92 -6.88 -6.07
CA TYR A 26 -14.65 -6.49 -6.68
C TYR A 26 -14.44 -4.97 -6.67
N HIS A 27 -15.45 -4.19 -7.08
CA HIS A 27 -15.37 -2.73 -7.03
C HIS A 27 -15.29 -2.20 -5.60
N ARG A 28 -16.02 -2.78 -4.65
CA ARG A 28 -15.93 -2.41 -3.22
C ARG A 28 -14.52 -2.64 -2.68
N GLN A 29 -13.90 -3.78 -2.99
CA GLN A 29 -12.55 -4.10 -2.57
C GLN A 29 -11.52 -3.15 -3.20
N ARG A 30 -11.65 -2.85 -4.50
CA ARG A 30 -10.81 -1.86 -5.18
C ARG A 30 -10.93 -0.46 -4.59
N ARG A 31 -12.13 -0.03 -4.22
CA ARG A 31 -12.34 1.25 -3.53
C ARG A 31 -11.64 1.28 -2.18
N ARG A 32 -11.70 0.20 -1.39
CA ARG A 32 -10.95 0.09 -0.12
C ARG A 32 -9.43 0.18 -0.31
N LYS A 33 -8.87 -0.52 -1.31
CA LYS A 33 -7.44 -0.39 -1.65
C LYS A 33 -7.07 1.03 -2.16
N GLY A 34 -8.01 1.73 -2.79
CA GLY A 34 -7.83 3.11 -3.23
C GLY A 34 -7.95 4.15 -2.10
N THR A 35 -8.53 3.80 -0.95
CA THR A 35 -8.68 4.67 0.22
C THR A 35 -7.52 4.58 1.22
N ASP A 36 -6.52 3.74 0.98
CA ASP A 36 -5.22 3.82 1.69
C ASP A 36 -4.38 5.03 1.24
N ARG A 37 -4.86 5.82 0.26
CA ARG A 37 -4.45 7.23 0.13
C ARG A 37 -5.11 8.01 1.26
N VAL A 38 -4.42 8.03 2.39
CA VAL A 38 -4.71 8.77 3.62
C VAL A 38 -5.26 10.16 3.31
N LYS A 39 -6.58 10.30 3.37
CA LYS A 39 -7.24 11.56 3.69
C LYS A 39 -8.00 11.34 4.99
N GLY A 40 -7.35 11.68 6.10
CA GLY A 40 -8.04 11.99 7.35
C GLY A 40 -8.30 10.87 8.35
N ALA A 41 -7.45 9.84 8.45
CA ALA A 41 -7.52 8.93 9.59
C ALA A 41 -6.72 9.48 10.77
N LYS A 42 -7.42 10.02 11.78
CA LYS A 42 -6.89 10.16 13.16
C LYS A 42 -6.67 8.76 13.74
N ALA A 43 -5.66 8.05 13.26
CA ALA A 43 -5.07 6.95 14.01
C ALA A 43 -3.96 7.55 14.90
N ALA A 44 -3.78 7.05 16.11
CA ALA A 44 -2.75 7.46 17.05
C ALA A 44 -1.33 7.06 16.58
N GLY A 45 -0.97 7.41 15.35
CA GLY A 45 0.33 7.20 14.74
C GLY A 45 1.01 8.53 14.46
N LEU A 46 2.32 8.59 14.71
CA LEU A 46 3.15 9.72 14.35
C LEU A 46 3.26 9.80 12.82
N VAL A 47 2.74 10.88 12.22
CA VAL A 47 2.92 11.16 10.79
C VAL A 47 4.10 12.11 10.65
N LEU A 48 5.16 11.66 9.98
CA LEU A 48 6.33 12.47 9.67
C LEU A 48 6.28 12.87 8.20
N GLN A 49 6.18 14.18 7.95
CA GLN A 49 6.36 14.73 6.62
C GLN A 49 7.82 15.08 6.43
N VAL A 50 8.48 14.42 5.47
CA VAL A 50 9.90 14.62 5.17
C VAL A 50 10.01 15.26 3.81
N ASP A 51 10.70 16.40 3.75
CA ASP A 51 10.98 17.09 2.50
C ASP A 51 12.36 16.70 1.97
N PHE A 52 12.39 16.15 0.76
CA PHE A 52 13.60 15.75 0.04
C PHE A 52 14.01 16.76 -1.04
N GLN A 53 13.35 17.92 -1.17
CA GLN A 53 13.74 18.94 -2.15
C GLN A 53 15.24 19.31 -2.13
N PRO A 54 15.92 19.42 -0.97
CA PRO A 54 17.36 19.69 -0.93
C PRO A 54 18.23 18.53 -1.41
N MET A 55 17.70 17.31 -1.46
CA MET A 55 18.42 16.07 -1.75
C MET A 55 17.57 15.13 -2.64
N SER A 56 17.14 15.64 -3.80
CA SER A 56 16.24 14.89 -4.70
C SER A 56 16.83 13.55 -5.18
N GLY A 57 18.16 13.48 -5.37
CA GLY A 57 18.85 12.23 -5.73
C GLY A 57 18.68 11.13 -4.68
N LEU A 58 18.74 11.49 -3.39
CA LEU A 58 18.55 10.53 -2.29
C LEU A 58 17.15 9.91 -2.31
N PHE A 59 16.13 10.70 -2.67
CA PHE A 59 14.77 10.19 -2.74
C PHE A 59 14.58 9.20 -3.89
N GLU A 60 15.20 9.44 -5.05
CA GLU A 60 15.15 8.49 -6.16
C GLU A 60 15.91 7.19 -5.84
N ASP A 61 17.06 7.27 -5.17
CA ASP A 61 17.78 6.08 -4.69
C ASP A 61 16.94 5.25 -3.72
N LEU A 62 16.24 5.92 -2.79
CA LEU A 62 15.34 5.27 -1.85
C LEU A 62 14.18 4.56 -2.56
N LYS A 63 13.63 5.16 -3.62
CA LYS A 63 12.59 4.53 -4.44
C LYS A 63 13.10 3.29 -5.16
N GLN A 64 14.27 3.37 -5.78
CA GLN A 64 14.88 2.22 -6.47
C GLN A 64 15.14 1.05 -5.51
N ARG A 65 15.63 1.33 -4.30
CA ARG A 65 15.83 0.30 -3.27
C ARG A 65 14.52 -0.28 -2.76
N ALA A 66 13.51 0.57 -2.53
CA ALA A 66 12.19 0.11 -2.11
C ALA A 66 11.60 -0.88 -3.12
N ASP A 67 11.69 -0.57 -4.42
CA ASP A 67 11.24 -1.45 -5.50
C ASP A 67 12.04 -2.77 -5.53
N ALA A 68 13.36 -2.71 -5.42
CA ALA A 68 14.24 -3.89 -5.41
C ALA A 68 13.98 -4.82 -4.22
N GLU A 69 13.57 -4.26 -3.08
CA GLU A 69 13.32 -4.98 -1.83
C GLU A 69 11.83 -5.29 -1.60
N LEU A 70 10.95 -4.99 -2.57
CA LEU A 70 9.51 -5.17 -2.50
C LEU A 70 8.87 -4.49 -1.26
N ARG A 71 9.41 -3.32 -0.87
CA ARG A 71 8.91 -2.48 0.23
C ARG A 71 8.22 -1.23 -0.33
N ASP A 72 7.32 -0.64 0.45
CA ASP A 72 6.87 0.71 0.16
C ASP A 72 7.95 1.73 0.55
N VAL A 73 7.97 2.88 -0.13
CA VAL A 73 8.98 3.94 0.06
C VAL A 73 8.99 4.44 1.50
N SER A 74 7.84 4.50 2.18
CA SER A 74 7.77 4.99 3.56
C SER A 74 8.44 4.01 4.52
N SER A 75 8.17 2.71 4.35
CA SER A 75 8.86 1.65 5.09
C SER A 75 10.36 1.62 4.81
N GLN A 76 10.77 1.89 3.56
CA GLN A 76 12.19 2.00 3.21
C GLN A 76 12.88 3.16 3.93
N VAL A 77 12.24 4.33 3.94
CA VAL A 77 12.74 5.52 4.68
C VAL A 77 12.89 5.20 6.16
N LEU A 78 11.88 4.60 6.78
CA LEU A 78 11.93 4.25 8.21
C LEU A 78 13.02 3.24 8.53
N TRP A 79 13.24 2.24 7.67
CA TRP A 79 14.29 1.25 7.84
C TRP A 79 15.70 1.82 7.71
N GLU A 80 15.93 2.74 6.76
CA GLU A 80 17.23 3.41 6.66
C GLU A 80 17.48 4.33 7.87
N LEU A 81 16.44 4.98 8.40
CA LEU A 81 16.55 5.75 9.64
C LEU A 81 16.88 4.83 10.83
N SER A 82 16.19 3.70 10.99
CA SER A 82 16.44 2.78 12.12
C SER A 82 17.87 2.25 12.12
N LYS A 83 18.39 1.88 10.94
CA LYS A 83 19.80 1.48 10.77
C LYS A 83 20.80 2.55 11.19
N ASN A 84 20.51 3.81 10.89
CA ASN A 84 21.41 4.91 11.24
C ASN A 84 21.37 5.23 12.74
N PHE A 85 20.24 5.00 13.42
CA PHE A 85 20.17 5.09 14.88
C PHE A 85 20.97 3.98 15.56
N GLU A 86 20.88 2.73 15.08
CA GLU A 86 21.64 1.59 15.63
C GLU A 86 23.15 1.73 15.50
N ARG A 87 23.65 2.44 14.47
CA ARG A 87 25.09 2.70 14.29
C ARG A 87 25.63 3.84 15.16
N ARG A 88 24.75 4.64 15.75
CA ARG A 88 25.10 5.83 16.56
C ARG A 88 24.90 5.62 18.07
N ALA A 89 24.30 4.50 18.48
CA ALA A 89 24.20 4.05 19.86
C ALA A 89 25.40 3.16 20.22
#